data_AF-A0A1B6MKW6-F1
#
_entry.id   AF-A0A1B6MKW6-F1
#
_cell.length_a   1.000
_cell.length_b   1.000
_cell.length_c   1.000
_cell.angle_alpha   90.00
_cell.angle_beta   90.00
_cell.angle_gamma   90.00
#
_symmetry.space_group_name_H-M   'P 1'
#
loop_
_entity.id
_entity.type
_entity.pdbx_description
1 polymer ?
#
loop_
_entity_poly.entity_id
_entity_poly.type
_entity_poly.pdbx_seq_one_letter_code
_entity_poly.pdbx_strand_id
1 'polypeptide(L)'
;QVSISCENKNCRSSDKSVVSICFTTECANYNSNHPIRYCQQCHSSRHNNRRGGDHIVHTCLPKAWDMDSEMLSYLVEAIVSLLKEARTTTAEIPKDMNDIQTKAALLNVLSPSINL
;
A
#
# COMPACT_ATOMS: atom_id res chain seq x y z
N GLN A 1 -13.72 0.05 -2.17
CA GLN A 1 -12.84 1.18 -1.80
C GLN A 1 -12.39 0.98 -0.37
N VAL A 2 -11.08 0.98 -0.09
CA VAL A 2 -10.55 0.90 1.29
C VAL A 2 -10.64 2.29 1.92
N SER A 3 -11.23 2.42 3.11
CA SER A 3 -11.32 3.70 3.81
C SER A 3 -9.93 4.15 4.27
N ILE A 4 -9.55 5.36 3.89
CA ILE A 4 -8.34 6.05 4.37
C ILE A 4 -8.57 6.81 5.70
N SER A 5 -9.78 6.71 6.25
CA SER A 5 -10.19 7.38 7.49
C SER A 5 -10.44 6.38 8.61
N CYS A 6 -10.09 6.78 9.84
CA CYS A 6 -10.25 6.03 11.08
C CYS A 6 -11.70 5.55 11.29
N GLU A 7 -11.84 4.28 11.67
CA GLU A 7 -13.14 3.61 11.82
C GLU A 7 -13.70 3.65 13.24
N ASN A 8 -12.91 4.12 14.22
CA ASN A 8 -13.44 4.35 15.56
C ASN A 8 -14.57 5.38 15.53
N LYS A 9 -15.81 4.94 15.79
CA LYS A 9 -17.02 5.78 15.81
C LYS A 9 -16.93 6.96 16.78
N ASN A 10 -16.14 6.82 17.84
CA ASN A 10 -15.92 7.85 18.86
C ASN A 10 -14.63 8.65 18.61
N CYS A 11 -14.06 8.63 17.40
CA CYS A 11 -12.83 9.34 17.07
C CYS A 11 -13.01 10.87 17.19
N ARG A 12 -12.18 11.50 18.02
CA ARG A 12 -12.11 12.96 18.23
C ARG A 12 -10.83 13.58 17.68
N SER A 13 -10.02 12.82 16.97
CA SER A 13 -8.78 13.33 16.36
C SER A 13 -9.11 14.36 15.27
N SER A 14 -8.32 15.43 15.22
CA SER A 14 -8.33 16.38 14.10
C SER A 14 -7.79 15.72 12.83
N ASP A 15 -6.78 14.86 12.96
CA ASP A 15 -6.29 14.01 11.87
C ASP A 15 -6.85 12.59 11.99
N LYS A 16 -7.68 12.21 11.02
CA LYS A 16 -8.33 10.90 10.96
C LYS A 16 -7.64 9.95 9.98
N SER A 17 -6.48 10.31 9.44
CA SER A 17 -5.68 9.43 8.57
C SER A 17 -5.44 8.08 9.25
N VAL A 18 -5.63 6.99 8.51
CA VAL A 18 -5.37 5.64 9.03
C VAL A 18 -3.87 5.40 9.08
N VAL A 19 -3.38 4.93 10.23
CA VAL A 19 -1.97 4.56 10.44
C VAL A 19 -1.80 3.09 10.81
N SER A 20 -2.88 2.43 11.23
CA SER A 20 -2.86 1.04 11.65
C SER A 20 -4.16 0.31 11.38
N ILE A 21 -4.06 -1.00 11.19
CA ILE A 21 -5.18 -1.95 11.10
C ILE A 21 -4.94 -3.01 12.16
N CYS A 22 -5.90 -3.22 13.06
CA CYS A 22 -5.83 -4.27 14.08
C CYS A 22 -6.67 -5.49 13.69
N PHE A 23 -6.06 -6.67 13.73
CA PHE A 23 -6.68 -7.95 13.39
C PHE A 23 -7.09 -8.78 14.60
N THR A 24 -6.62 -8.44 15.80
CA THR A 24 -7.04 -9.15 17.03
C THR A 24 -8.55 -9.05 17.25
N THR A 25 -9.17 -10.17 17.64
CA THR A 25 -10.61 -10.31 17.84
C THR A 25 -11.20 -9.24 18.77
N GLU A 26 -10.48 -8.87 19.84
CA GLU A 26 -10.91 -7.81 20.75
C GLU A 26 -11.23 -6.49 20.03
N CYS A 27 -10.38 -6.13 19.07
CA CYS A 27 -10.57 -4.93 18.26
C CYS A 27 -11.59 -5.15 17.14
N ALA A 28 -11.58 -6.32 16.50
CA ALA A 28 -12.53 -6.65 15.45
C ALA A 28 -13.99 -6.65 15.95
N ASN A 29 -14.22 -7.07 17.20
CA ASN A 29 -15.54 -7.06 17.84
C ASN A 29 -16.17 -5.65 17.89
N TYR A 30 -15.36 -4.60 17.97
CA TYR A 30 -15.87 -3.22 17.92
C TYR A 30 -16.28 -2.75 16.52
N ASN A 31 -15.92 -3.52 15.48
CA ASN A 31 -16.15 -3.19 14.08
C ASN A 31 -16.87 -4.33 13.34
N SER A 32 -17.90 -4.90 13.97
CA SER A 32 -18.72 -5.96 13.36
C SER A 32 -17.89 -7.18 12.92
N ASN A 33 -16.89 -7.55 13.71
CA ASN A 33 -15.95 -8.64 13.44
C ASN A 33 -15.05 -8.44 12.20
N HIS A 34 -14.86 -7.19 11.75
CA HIS A 34 -13.87 -6.85 10.73
C HIS A 34 -12.63 -6.19 11.36
N PRO A 35 -11.41 -6.40 10.80
CA PRO A 35 -10.23 -5.68 11.24
C PRO A 35 -10.48 -4.16 11.26
N ILE A 36 -10.17 -3.53 12.38
CA ILE A 36 -10.49 -2.11 12.59
C ILE A 36 -9.29 -1.24 12.26
N ARG A 37 -9.54 -0.17 11.52
CA ARG A 37 -8.55 0.84 11.14
C ARG A 37 -8.57 2.02 12.11
N TYR A 38 -7.41 2.39 12.62
CA TYR A 38 -7.26 3.50 13.56
C TYR A 38 -6.34 4.59 13.02
N CYS A 39 -6.69 5.85 13.31
CA CYS A 39 -5.74 6.95 13.30
C CYS A 39 -4.76 6.85 14.48
N GLN A 40 -3.70 7.67 14.46
CA GLN A 40 -2.65 7.64 15.47
C GLN A 40 -3.17 7.79 16.91
N GLN A 41 -4.11 8.70 17.15
CA GLN A 41 -4.67 8.91 18.49
C GLN A 41 -5.46 7.68 18.96
N CYS A 42 -6.31 7.11 18.11
CA CYS A 42 -7.12 5.94 18.45
C CYS A 42 -6.24 4.69 18.62
N HIS A 43 -5.23 4.53 17.78
CA HIS A 43 -4.25 3.46 17.89
C HIS A 43 -3.54 3.52 19.25
N SER A 44 -2.96 4.66 19.60
CA SER A 44 -2.23 4.84 20.87
C SER A 44 -3.14 4.66 22.09
N SER A 45 -4.41 5.05 21.99
CA SER A 45 -5.39 4.82 23.06
C SER A 45 -5.76 3.35 23.25
N ARG A 46 -5.75 2.56 22.18
CA ARG A 46 -6.19 1.15 22.18
C ARG A 46 -5.05 0.17 22.38
N HIS A 47 -3.85 0.54 21.92
CA HIS A 47 -2.63 -0.26 21.94
C HIS A 47 -1.56 0.50 22.71
N ASN A 48 -1.57 0.34 24.03
CA ASN A 48 -0.55 0.86 24.93
C ASN A 48 -0.11 -0.25 25.88
N ASN A 49 0.89 0.02 26.72
CA ASN A 49 1.44 -1.00 27.62
C ASN A 49 0.42 -1.58 28.63
N ARG A 50 -0.74 -0.95 28.81
CA ARG A 50 -1.81 -1.44 29.70
C ARG A 50 -2.87 -2.25 28.95
N ARG A 51 -3.00 -2.09 27.63
CA ARG A 51 -4.08 -2.66 26.81
C ARG A 51 -3.62 -2.88 25.38
N GLY A 52 -3.80 -4.09 24.85
CA GLY A 52 -3.62 -4.40 23.44
C GLY A 52 -2.21 -4.14 22.88
N GLY A 53 -1.18 -4.16 23.73
CA GLY A 53 0.21 -4.07 23.28
C GLY A 53 0.69 -5.34 22.56
N ASP A 54 -0.02 -6.44 22.74
CA ASP A 54 0.18 -7.76 22.14
C ASP A 54 -0.76 -8.03 20.95
N HIS A 55 -1.53 -7.02 20.52
CA HIS A 55 -2.42 -7.16 19.38
C HIS A 55 -1.64 -7.30 18.07
N ILE A 56 -2.21 -8.07 17.14
CA ILE A 56 -1.70 -8.20 15.77
C ILE A 56 -2.16 -6.96 14.99
N VAL A 57 -1.21 -6.10 14.68
CA VAL A 57 -1.44 -4.84 13.96
C VAL A 57 -0.60 -4.78 12.69
N HIS A 58 -1.21 -4.33 11.59
CA HIS A 58 -0.48 -3.87 10.43
C HIS A 58 -0.37 -2.34 10.49
N THR A 59 0.82 -1.84 10.23
CA THR A 59 1.15 -0.41 10.21
C THR A 59 1.66 0.00 8.84
N CYS A 60 1.73 1.31 8.61
CA CYS A 60 2.41 1.82 7.43
C CYS A 60 3.88 1.37 7.44
N LEU A 61 4.38 1.03 6.25
CA LEU A 61 5.81 0.81 6.07
C LEU A 61 6.58 2.06 6.52
N PRO A 62 7.72 1.90 7.22
CA PRO A 62 8.61 3.02 7.48
C PRO A 62 9.12 3.62 6.16
N LYS A 63 9.75 4.79 6.22
CA LYS A 63 10.37 5.35 5.02
C LYS A 63 11.46 4.41 4.54
N ALA A 64 11.65 4.30 3.23
CA ALA A 64 12.66 3.41 2.65
C ALA A 64 14.07 3.64 3.21
N TRP A 65 14.42 4.88 3.54
CA TRP A 65 15.72 5.25 4.13
C TRP A 65 15.88 4.87 5.60
N ASP A 66 14.76 4.63 6.29
CA ASP A 66 14.71 4.24 7.70
C ASP A 66 14.54 2.70 7.85
N MET A 67 14.40 1.96 6.75
CA MET A 67 14.31 0.50 6.74
C MET A 67 15.67 -0.14 6.97
N ASP A 68 15.70 -1.25 7.69
CA ASP A 68 16.87 -2.13 7.69
C ASP A 68 17.08 -2.79 6.32
N SER A 69 18.27 -3.35 6.11
CA SER A 69 18.67 -3.92 4.83
C SER A 69 17.80 -5.10 4.38
N GLU A 70 17.26 -5.87 5.33
CA GLU A 70 16.45 -7.06 5.03
C GLU A 70 15.06 -6.62 4.56
N MET A 71 14.40 -5.73 5.31
CA MET A 71 13.11 -5.17 4.96
C MET A 71 13.14 -4.39 3.64
N LEU A 72 14.20 -3.62 3.41
CA LEU A 72 14.37 -2.89 2.16
C LEU A 72 14.52 -3.85 0.96
N SER A 73 15.24 -4.96 1.13
CA SER A 73 15.38 -5.99 0.10
C SER A 73 14.03 -6.62 -0.24
N TYR A 74 13.24 -6.99 0.76
CA TYR A 74 11.89 -7.52 0.55
C TYR A 74 10.97 -6.53 -0.16
N LEU A 75 11.04 -5.24 0.21
CA LEU A 75 10.26 -4.21 -0.47
C LEU A 75 10.64 -4.11 -1.95
N VAL A 76 11.94 -4.09 -2.27
CA VAL A 76 12.42 -4.02 -3.66
C VAL A 76 12.00 -5.26 -4.45
N GLU A 77 12.16 -6.46 -3.88
CA GLU A 77 11.75 -7.71 -4.51
C GLU A 77 10.23 -7.75 -4.77
N ALA A 78 9.43 -7.31 -3.81
CA ALA A 78 7.98 -7.20 -3.95
C ALA A 78 7.61 -6.23 -5.09
N ILE A 79 8.23 -5.04 -5.16
CA ILE A 79 8.00 -4.07 -6.22
C ILE A 79 8.36 -4.67 -7.59
N VAL A 80 9.54 -5.29 -7.71
CA VAL A 80 9.98 -5.92 -8.98
C VAL A 80 9.03 -7.04 -9.40
N SER A 81 8.57 -7.85 -8.46
CA SER A 81 7.63 -8.95 -8.73
C SER A 81 6.28 -8.41 -9.20
N LEU A 82 5.73 -7.42 -8.50
CA LEU A 82 4.49 -6.76 -8.89
C LEU A 82 4.59 -6.09 -10.26
N LEU A 83 5.71 -5.44 -10.58
CA LEU A 83 5.91 -4.83 -11.92
C LEU A 83 6.00 -5.87 -13.04
N LYS A 84 6.58 -7.06 -12.76
CA LYS A 84 6.60 -8.18 -13.72
C LYS A 84 5.23 -8.78 -13.95
N GLU A 85 4.39 -8.85 -12.92
CA GLU A 85 3.01 -9.33 -13.01
C GLU A 85 2.10 -8.29 -13.68
N ALA A 86 2.26 -7.02 -13.32
CA ALA A 86 1.50 -5.90 -13.85
C ALA A 86 1.93 -5.50 -15.28
N ARG A 87 2.42 -6.46 -16.10
CA ARG A 87 2.87 -6.23 -17.48
C ARG A 87 1.96 -5.19 -18.13
N THR A 88 2.57 -4.11 -18.59
CA THR A 88 1.85 -3.09 -19.33
C THR A 88 1.11 -3.75 -20.49
N THR A 89 -0.13 -3.36 -20.76
CA THR A 89 -0.82 -3.61 -22.04
C THR A 89 -0.10 -2.99 -23.24
N THR A 90 1.12 -2.47 -23.05
CA THR A 90 2.05 -2.07 -24.10
C THR A 90 2.61 -3.34 -24.75
N ALA A 91 2.20 -3.60 -25.99
CA ALA A 91 2.65 -4.75 -26.77
C ALA A 91 4.18 -4.88 -26.74
N GLU A 92 4.67 -6.12 -26.61
CA GLU A 92 6.10 -6.40 -26.68
C GLU A 92 6.64 -5.93 -28.03
N ILE A 93 7.50 -4.92 -28.04
CA ILE A 93 8.26 -4.56 -29.24
C ILE A 93 9.32 -5.64 -29.41
N PRO A 94 9.32 -6.41 -30.51
CA PRO A 94 10.33 -7.45 -30.71
C PRO A 94 11.74 -6.83 -30.65
N LYS A 95 12.59 -7.41 -29.80
CA LYS A 95 13.97 -6.93 -29.57
C LYS A 95 14.79 -6.86 -30.87
N ASP A 96 14.44 -7.69 -31.85
CA ASP A 96 15.12 -7.82 -33.15
C ASP A 96 14.63 -6.84 -34.25
N MET A 97 13.79 -5.86 -33.93
CA MET A 97 13.50 -4.81 -34.91
C MET A 97 14.69 -3.86 -35.05
N ASN A 98 15.52 -4.11 -36.07
CA ASN A 98 16.66 -3.23 -36.40
C ASN A 98 16.24 -1.92 -37.06
N ASP A 99 14.97 -1.78 -37.44
CA ASP A 99 14.46 -0.56 -38.03
C ASP A 99 13.89 0.39 -36.98
N ILE A 100 14.63 1.49 -36.76
CA ILE A 100 14.32 2.57 -35.82
C ILE A 100 12.97 3.22 -36.16
N GLN A 101 12.62 3.31 -37.45
CA GLN A 101 11.36 3.92 -37.88
C GLN A 101 10.14 3.08 -37.47
N THR A 102 10.25 1.76 -37.61
CA THR A 102 9.16 0.86 -37.20
C THR A 102 9.03 0.75 -35.67
N LYS A 103 10.15 0.79 -34.93
CA LYS A 103 10.13 0.89 -33.46
C LYS A 103 9.45 2.18 -32.98
N ALA A 104 9.75 3.33 -33.62
CA ALA A 104 9.13 4.61 -33.28
C ALA A 104 7.62 4.64 -33.60
N ALA A 105 7.21 4.05 -34.72
CA ALA A 105 5.80 3.93 -35.07
C ALA A 105 5.01 3.07 -34.06
N LEU A 106 5.57 1.93 -33.62
CA LEU A 106 4.94 1.09 -32.60
C LEU A 106 4.85 1.78 -31.24
N LEU A 107 5.90 2.50 -30.82
CA LEU A 107 5.87 3.28 -29.57
C LEU A 107 4.76 4.33 -29.59
N ASN A 108 4.56 5.03 -30.71
CA ASN A 108 3.49 6.02 -30.86
C ASN A 108 2.08 5.40 -30.86
N VAL A 109 1.91 4.17 -31.35
CA VAL A 109 0.62 3.46 -31.32
C VAL A 109 0.30 2.94 -29.91
N LEU A 110 1.32 2.53 -29.16
CA LEU A 110 1.17 1.94 -27.83
C LEU A 110 1.13 2.95 -26.68
N SER A 111 1.41 4.22 -26.96
CA SER A 111 1.25 5.32 -26.02
C SER A 111 -0.04 6.08 -26.34
N PRO A 112 -1.19 5.72 -25.73
CA PRO A 112 -2.35 6.57 -25.83
C PRO A 112 -2.01 7.91 -25.17
N SER A 113 -2.17 8.99 -25.94
CA SER A 113 -1.97 10.37 -25.52
C SER A 113 -2.54 10.59 -24.12
N ILE A 114 -1.67 10.74 -23.12
CA ILE A 114 -2.03 11.29 -21.82
C ILE A 114 -2.28 12.77 -22.09
N ASN A 115 -3.52 13.13 -22.44
CA ASN A 115 -3.96 14.51 -22.44
C ASN A 115 -4.03 14.94 -20.97
N LEU A 116 -3.12 15.83 -20.58
CA LEU A 116 -3.24 16.67 -19.38
C LEU A 116 -4.35 17.71 -19.57
#